data_AF-A0A9E0GLM0-F1
#
_entry.id   AF-A0A9E0GLM0-F1
#
_cell.length_a   1.000
_cell.length_b   1.000
_cell.length_c   1.000
_cell.angle_alpha   90.00
_cell.angle_beta   90.00
_cell.angle_gamma   90.00
#
_symmetry.space_group_name_H-M   'P 1'
#
loop_
_entity.id
_entity.type
_entity.pdbx_description
1 polymer ?
#
loop_
_entity_poly.entity_id
_entity_poly.type
_entity_poly.pdbx_seq_one_letter_code
_entity_poly.pdbx_strand_id
1 'polypeptide(L)'
;MIHESVHEARKNLHGIVAISGDKVEVLDADRLRASAIDTLVRDAVFGGPELMAFSRWLIWELGQALDARPASIHELYMAAGRGEFANSTVPAMNMRFMTYDVVRAALRAALKTDARSIIFEIARSEMGYTEQEPEEFTTVIIAAAIKEGYTGPLFVQGDHFQVKASKFATDPEGAIKEVKDLIRKAIPAGFWNIDIDTSTLVTLEPESLDEQQFHNYMRSAEITALVRELEPAGVTISLGGEIGEVGEKNSTTDELDAYLVNYNKILATYGDNLAGLSKISVQTGTSHGGVVLPDGSIKDVAVDFETLRALGAQARFHGSGGAVQHGASTLPAELFHKFPEVETLEIHLATGFMNIMYDHPMFPADLMARIERHMDTAHADERKAKDTQAQFYYKTRKKVLGAYKTEMWGMDETVKAAIMQSLEDQFVFFYNQLNATNTADIVAKTITPVEIHKPRPVSTKGAGDDLGLAD
;
A
#
# COMPACT_ATOMS: atom_id res chain seq x y z
N MET A 1 -5.02 6.53 24.54
CA MET A 1 -6.32 6.23 25.18
C MET A 1 -7.12 5.36 24.23
N ILE A 2 -7.89 4.41 24.74
CA ILE A 2 -8.83 3.55 24.00
C ILE A 2 -10.12 3.60 24.82
N HIS A 3 -11.28 3.70 24.19
CA HIS A 3 -12.56 3.66 24.91
C HIS A 3 -12.85 2.24 25.44
N GLU A 4 -13.60 2.15 26.54
CA GLU A 4 -14.02 0.88 27.14
C GLU A 4 -15.18 0.23 26.37
N SER A 5 -15.97 1.02 25.63
CA SER A 5 -17.14 0.53 24.90
C SER A 5 -17.58 1.46 23.75
N VAL A 6 -18.44 0.93 22.86
CA VAL A 6 -19.13 1.72 21.82
C VAL A 6 -19.96 2.87 22.43
N HIS A 7 -20.56 2.64 23.61
CA HIS A 7 -21.32 3.68 24.31
C HIS A 7 -20.44 4.85 24.72
N GLU A 8 -19.26 4.59 25.28
CA GLU A 8 -18.31 5.63 25.65
C GLU A 8 -17.80 6.38 24.40
N ALA A 9 -17.47 5.66 23.33
CA ALA A 9 -17.06 6.27 22.07
C ALA A 9 -18.13 7.23 21.53
N ARG A 10 -19.41 6.80 21.48
CA ARG A 10 -20.55 7.66 21.07
C ARG A 10 -20.68 8.89 21.97
N LYS A 11 -20.54 8.73 23.28
CA LYS A 11 -20.63 9.84 24.25
C LYS A 11 -19.52 10.88 24.01
N ASN A 12 -18.29 10.44 23.75
CA ASN A 12 -17.18 11.35 23.48
C ASN A 12 -17.29 12.07 22.13
N LEU A 13 -18.05 11.51 21.19
CA LEU A 13 -18.36 12.11 19.89
C LEU A 13 -19.60 13.03 19.92
N HIS A 14 -20.30 13.15 21.05
CA HIS A 14 -21.50 13.97 21.17
C HIS A 14 -21.21 15.44 20.84
N GLY A 15 -22.01 15.99 19.91
CA GLY A 15 -21.82 17.35 19.40
C GLY A 15 -20.59 17.54 18.50
N ILE A 16 -19.95 16.45 18.07
CA ILE A 16 -18.88 16.41 17.06
C ILE A 16 -19.37 15.65 15.83
N VAL A 17 -20.04 14.52 16.04
CA VAL A 17 -20.59 13.65 15.00
C VAL A 17 -22.03 13.29 15.37
N ALA A 18 -22.94 13.39 14.41
CA ALA A 18 -24.29 12.87 14.52
C ALA A 18 -24.40 11.53 13.79
N ILE A 19 -25.06 10.55 14.41
CA ILE A 19 -25.29 9.22 13.84
C ILE A 19 -26.79 8.96 13.85
N SER A 20 -27.40 8.78 12.69
CA SER A 20 -28.83 8.47 12.54
C SER A 20 -29.02 7.23 11.67
N GLY A 21 -29.29 6.08 12.31
CA GLY A 21 -29.27 4.78 11.65
C GLY A 21 -27.87 4.46 11.10
N ASP A 22 -27.77 4.35 9.78
CA ASP A 22 -26.52 4.13 9.05
C ASP A 22 -25.88 5.44 8.52
N LYS A 23 -26.53 6.60 8.73
CA LYS A 23 -26.01 7.89 8.27
C LYS A 23 -25.12 8.54 9.32
N VAL A 24 -24.02 9.14 8.87
CA VAL A 24 -23.07 9.89 9.68
C VAL A 24 -22.95 11.31 9.15
N GLU A 25 -23.02 12.29 10.05
CA GLU A 25 -22.84 13.71 9.75
C GLU A 25 -21.78 14.30 10.68
N VAL A 26 -20.88 15.13 10.12
CA VAL A 26 -19.86 15.85 10.89
C VAL A 26 -20.42 17.19 11.32
N LEU A 27 -20.62 17.37 12.64
CA LEU A 27 -21.13 18.61 13.24
C LEU A 27 -20.01 19.61 13.53
N ASP A 28 -18.82 19.11 13.88
CA ASP A 28 -17.65 19.94 14.21
C ASP A 28 -16.35 19.25 13.75
N ALA A 29 -15.92 19.60 12.54
CA ALA A 29 -14.71 19.02 11.94
C ALA A 29 -13.43 19.42 12.71
N ASP A 30 -13.39 20.60 13.33
CA ASP A 30 -12.21 21.08 14.04
C ASP A 30 -12.01 20.30 15.34
N ARG A 31 -13.08 20.06 16.11
CA ARG A 31 -13.03 19.20 17.31
C ARG A 31 -12.75 17.74 16.96
N LEU A 32 -13.27 17.25 15.83
CA LEU A 32 -12.97 15.90 15.34
C LEU A 32 -11.46 15.75 15.10
N ARG A 33 -10.87 16.69 14.36
CA ARG A 33 -9.43 16.72 14.04
C ARG A 33 -8.54 17.00 15.24
N ALA A 34 -8.97 17.86 16.16
CA ALA A 34 -8.15 18.25 17.30
C ALA A 34 -7.81 17.05 18.21
N SER A 35 -8.77 16.15 18.45
CA SER A 35 -8.55 15.02 19.38
C SER A 35 -9.40 13.77 19.14
N ALA A 36 -10.65 13.88 18.66
CA ALA A 36 -11.55 12.73 18.65
C ALA A 36 -11.11 11.63 17.67
N ILE A 37 -10.57 12.01 16.51
CA ILE A 37 -10.07 11.05 15.52
C ILE A 37 -8.85 10.26 16.03
N ASP A 38 -7.99 10.88 16.86
CA ASP A 38 -6.82 10.21 17.43
C ASP A 38 -7.22 9.07 18.39
N THR A 39 -8.29 9.25 19.15
CA THR A 39 -8.81 8.17 20.01
C THR A 39 -9.54 7.13 19.17
N LEU A 40 -10.36 7.55 18.21
CA LEU A 40 -11.15 6.64 17.37
C LEU A 40 -10.28 5.71 16.51
N VAL A 41 -9.14 6.17 16.00
CA VAL A 41 -8.21 5.29 15.28
C VAL A 41 -7.54 4.28 16.21
N ARG A 42 -7.27 4.65 17.47
CA ARG A 42 -6.75 3.69 18.46
C ARG A 42 -7.78 2.64 18.84
N ASP A 43 -9.06 3.00 18.90
CA ASP A 43 -10.15 2.05 19.07
C ASP A 43 -10.25 1.07 17.89
N ALA A 44 -10.06 1.57 16.66
CA ALA A 44 -10.10 0.76 15.45
C ALA A 44 -8.94 -0.25 15.34
N VAL A 45 -7.82 0.00 16.01
CA VAL A 45 -6.61 -0.84 15.97
C VAL A 45 -6.44 -1.71 17.23
N PHE A 46 -6.80 -1.20 18.41
CA PHE A 46 -6.49 -1.83 19.69
C PHE A 46 -7.73 -2.09 20.59
N GLY A 47 -8.92 -1.68 20.15
CA GLY A 47 -10.16 -1.89 20.90
C GLY A 47 -10.62 -3.35 20.94
N GLY A 48 -11.68 -3.63 21.70
CA GLY A 48 -12.38 -4.92 21.62
C GLY A 48 -13.10 -5.09 20.27
N PRO A 49 -13.52 -6.31 19.87
CA PRO A 49 -14.07 -6.58 18.53
C PRO A 49 -15.24 -5.67 18.11
N GLU A 50 -16.18 -5.40 19.02
CA GLU A 50 -17.32 -4.51 18.73
C GLU A 50 -16.88 -3.06 18.56
N LEU A 51 -15.95 -2.60 19.40
CA LEU A 51 -15.42 -1.25 19.35
C LEU A 51 -14.56 -1.02 18.09
N MET A 52 -13.76 -2.03 17.69
CA MET A 52 -13.03 -2.01 16.42
C MET A 52 -14.00 -1.88 15.24
N ALA A 53 -15.02 -2.74 15.18
CA ALA A 53 -16.00 -2.73 14.09
C ALA A 53 -16.73 -1.37 14.00
N PHE A 54 -17.19 -0.84 15.14
CA PHE A 54 -17.82 0.48 15.20
C PHE A 54 -16.90 1.58 14.70
N SER A 55 -15.66 1.61 15.19
CA SER A 55 -14.72 2.69 14.90
C SER A 55 -14.25 2.67 13.45
N ARG A 56 -14.03 1.47 12.87
CA ARG A 56 -13.68 1.30 11.45
C ARG A 56 -14.80 1.74 10.53
N TRP A 57 -16.04 1.34 10.83
CA TRP A 57 -17.22 1.81 10.10
C TRP A 57 -17.36 3.34 10.21
N LEU A 58 -17.26 3.89 11.42
CA LEU A 58 -17.44 5.31 11.64
C LEU A 58 -16.36 6.13 10.91
N ILE A 59 -15.09 5.73 11.00
CA ILE A 59 -14.00 6.41 10.28
C ILE A 59 -14.22 6.35 8.77
N TRP A 60 -14.69 5.23 8.23
CA TRP A 60 -15.03 5.10 6.82
C TRP A 60 -16.09 6.13 6.40
N GLU A 61 -17.20 6.21 7.14
CA GLU A 61 -18.29 7.16 6.86
C GLU A 61 -17.86 8.62 7.06
N LEU A 62 -17.03 8.91 8.06
CA LEU A 62 -16.42 10.23 8.24
C LEU A 62 -15.52 10.61 7.06
N GLY A 63 -14.79 9.63 6.50
CA GLY A 63 -14.02 9.81 5.26
C GLY A 63 -14.93 10.15 4.08
N GLN A 64 -16.11 9.52 3.99
CA GLN A 64 -17.12 9.93 3.00
C GLN A 64 -17.55 11.37 3.23
N ALA A 65 -17.98 11.73 4.44
CA ALA A 65 -18.49 13.06 4.76
C ALA A 65 -17.46 14.20 4.57
N LEU A 66 -16.16 13.90 4.72
CA LEU A 66 -15.07 14.88 4.67
C LEU A 66 -14.23 14.81 3.38
N ASP A 67 -14.69 14.08 2.37
CA ASP A 67 -13.99 13.91 1.09
C ASP A 67 -12.56 13.36 1.24
N ALA A 68 -12.37 12.41 2.17
CA ALA A 68 -11.14 11.65 2.36
C ALA A 68 -11.44 10.17 2.09
N ARG A 69 -11.59 9.83 0.81
CA ARG A 69 -12.21 8.58 0.35
C ARG A 69 -11.23 7.73 -0.45
N PRO A 70 -11.27 6.39 -0.32
CA PRO A 70 -10.53 5.52 -1.23
C PRO A 70 -10.86 5.80 -2.69
N ALA A 71 -9.88 5.63 -3.58
CA ALA A 71 -10.05 5.80 -5.02
C ALA A 71 -9.14 4.84 -5.79
N SER A 72 -9.51 4.58 -7.05
CA SER A 72 -8.64 3.92 -8.01
C SER A 72 -7.82 4.95 -8.79
N ILE A 73 -6.53 4.68 -8.97
CA ILE A 73 -5.62 5.50 -9.78
C ILE A 73 -5.71 5.17 -11.28
N HIS A 74 -6.55 4.21 -11.67
CA HIS A 74 -6.59 3.63 -13.02
C HIS A 74 -6.63 4.70 -14.13
N GLU A 75 -7.57 5.64 -14.08
CA GLU A 75 -7.71 6.67 -15.12
C GLU A 75 -6.51 7.62 -15.21
N LEU A 76 -5.85 7.91 -14.08
CA LEU A 76 -4.60 8.66 -14.08
C LEU A 76 -3.51 7.89 -14.85
N TYR A 77 -3.36 6.59 -14.60
CA TYR A 77 -2.36 5.77 -15.30
C TYR A 77 -2.69 5.58 -16.78
N MET A 78 -3.96 5.42 -17.13
CA MET A 78 -4.36 5.35 -18.54
C MET A 78 -4.11 6.68 -19.26
N ALA A 79 -4.32 7.83 -18.60
CA ALA A 79 -3.96 9.14 -19.14
C ALA A 79 -2.44 9.30 -19.32
N ALA A 80 -1.62 8.76 -18.41
CA ALA A 80 -0.16 8.71 -18.56
C ALA A 80 0.24 7.89 -19.80
N GLY A 81 -0.35 6.71 -19.98
CA GLY A 81 -0.09 5.83 -21.13
C GLY A 81 -0.44 6.46 -22.47
N ARG A 82 -1.43 7.36 -22.50
CA ARG A 82 -1.80 8.18 -23.68
C ARG A 82 -0.92 9.42 -23.88
N GLY A 83 0.04 9.67 -22.99
CA GLY A 83 0.92 10.84 -23.04
C GLY A 83 0.23 12.16 -22.69
N GLU A 84 -0.90 12.13 -21.96
CA GLU A 84 -1.58 13.35 -21.52
C GLU A 84 -0.78 14.11 -20.45
N PHE A 85 0.12 13.41 -19.78
CA PHE A 85 1.15 13.95 -18.91
C PHE A 85 2.38 13.06 -18.90
N ALA A 86 3.51 13.63 -18.53
CA ALA A 86 4.81 12.96 -18.50
C ALA A 86 5.67 13.58 -17.40
N ASN A 87 6.88 13.04 -17.22
CA ASN A 87 7.88 13.57 -16.29
C ASN A 87 7.37 13.66 -14.83
N SER A 88 6.58 12.68 -14.41
CA SER A 88 6.12 12.48 -13.04
C SER A 88 6.06 10.99 -12.77
N THR A 89 6.52 10.59 -11.58
CA THR A 89 6.47 9.21 -11.12
C THR A 89 5.73 9.14 -9.80
N VAL A 90 4.74 8.26 -9.69
CA VAL A 90 3.94 8.10 -8.47
C VAL A 90 4.74 7.33 -7.42
N PRO A 91 4.96 7.89 -6.21
CA PRO A 91 5.48 7.11 -5.09
C PRO A 91 4.38 6.23 -4.50
N ALA A 92 4.58 4.92 -4.57
CA ALA A 92 3.86 3.94 -3.77
C ALA A 92 4.67 3.63 -2.52
N MET A 93 4.05 3.81 -1.35
CA MET A 93 4.75 3.85 -0.07
C MET A 93 4.19 2.79 0.87
N ASN A 94 4.99 1.76 1.18
CA ASN A 94 4.58 0.70 2.08
C ASN A 94 4.54 1.20 3.54
N MET A 95 3.33 1.29 4.11
CA MET A 95 3.12 1.82 5.47
C MET A 95 3.04 0.68 6.50
N ARG A 96 4.20 0.27 7.03
CA ARG A 96 4.37 -1.01 7.75
C ARG A 96 4.42 -0.90 9.27
N PHE A 97 4.60 0.31 9.77
CA PHE A 97 4.82 0.59 11.17
C PHE A 97 4.18 1.93 11.50
N MET A 98 3.66 2.08 12.72
CA MET A 98 3.05 3.33 13.19
C MET A 98 2.16 3.99 12.13
N THR A 99 1.38 3.19 11.41
CA THR A 99 0.78 3.56 10.11
C THR A 99 0.01 4.86 10.18
N TYR A 100 -0.69 5.12 11.30
CA TYR A 100 -1.38 6.39 11.51
C TYR A 100 -0.42 7.58 11.50
N ASP A 101 0.66 7.51 12.28
CA ASP A 101 1.62 8.60 12.42
C ASP A 101 2.46 8.80 11.14
N VAL A 102 2.85 7.70 10.48
CA VAL A 102 3.62 7.77 9.23
C VAL A 102 2.78 8.32 8.08
N VAL A 103 1.53 7.89 7.94
CA VAL A 103 0.63 8.42 6.90
C VAL A 103 0.32 9.89 7.18
N ARG A 104 0.16 10.31 8.44
CA ARG A 104 0.05 11.73 8.80
C ARG A 104 1.27 12.54 8.35
N ALA A 105 2.48 12.02 8.57
CA ALA A 105 3.71 12.67 8.09
C ALA A 105 3.74 12.78 6.55
N ALA A 106 3.37 11.72 5.84
CA ALA A 106 3.27 11.71 4.38
C ALA A 106 2.23 12.73 3.88
N LEU A 107 1.06 12.82 4.51
CA LEU A 107 0.01 13.74 4.13
C LEU A 107 0.33 15.20 4.45
N ARG A 108 1.06 15.50 5.54
CA ARG A 108 1.58 16.85 5.78
C ARG A 108 2.60 17.25 4.71
N ALA A 109 3.50 16.33 4.32
CA ALA A 109 4.40 16.56 3.19
C ALA A 109 3.64 16.79 1.87
N ALA A 110 2.55 16.03 1.65
CA ALA A 110 1.71 16.15 0.46
C ALA A 110 1.02 17.51 0.41
N LEU A 111 0.43 17.97 1.52
CA LEU A 111 -0.18 19.30 1.64
C LEU A 111 0.83 20.42 1.44
N LYS A 112 2.07 20.28 1.94
CA LYS A 112 3.15 21.26 1.76
C LYS A 112 3.61 21.41 0.30
N THR A 113 3.48 20.36 -0.49
CA THR A 113 4.02 20.26 -1.86
C THR A 113 2.95 20.16 -2.94
N ASP A 114 1.68 20.21 -2.54
CA ASP A 114 0.51 19.92 -3.37
C ASP A 114 0.61 18.59 -4.16
N ALA A 115 1.20 17.58 -3.53
CA ALA A 115 1.28 16.23 -4.10
C ALA A 115 -0.04 15.49 -3.86
N ARG A 116 -0.69 15.03 -4.94
CA ARG A 116 -1.96 14.26 -4.90
C ARG A 116 -1.85 12.92 -5.62
N SER A 117 -0.88 12.73 -6.49
CA SER A 117 -0.58 11.43 -7.12
C SER A 117 0.38 10.61 -6.24
N ILE A 118 -0.11 10.12 -5.10
CA ILE A 118 0.67 9.33 -4.12
C ILE A 118 -0.13 8.10 -3.69
N ILE A 119 0.54 6.97 -3.50
CA ILE A 119 -0.10 5.71 -3.12
C ILE A 119 0.36 5.29 -1.71
N PHE A 120 -0.59 4.84 -0.90
CA PHE A 120 -0.32 4.14 0.36
C PHE A 120 -0.55 2.65 0.15
N GLU A 121 0.47 1.84 0.39
CA GLU A 121 0.40 0.41 0.10
C GLU A 121 0.84 -0.47 1.26
N ILE A 122 0.48 -1.74 1.16
CA ILE A 122 0.98 -2.80 2.03
C ILE A 122 1.00 -4.11 1.25
N ALA A 123 2.11 -4.86 1.34
CA ALA A 123 2.20 -6.10 0.59
C ALA A 123 1.52 -7.28 1.30
N ARG A 124 1.12 -8.32 0.55
CA ARG A 124 0.53 -9.55 1.13
C ARG A 124 1.38 -10.13 2.27
N SER A 125 2.70 -10.14 2.10
CA SER A 125 3.62 -10.65 3.12
C SER A 125 3.68 -9.74 4.37
N GLU A 126 3.48 -8.44 4.18
CA GLU A 126 3.60 -7.41 5.20
C GLU A 126 2.38 -7.35 6.09
N MET A 127 1.19 -7.58 5.54
CA MET A 127 -0.03 -7.76 6.34
C MET A 127 0.17 -8.80 7.45
N GLY A 128 0.84 -9.91 7.13
CA GLY A 128 1.12 -10.99 8.08
C GLY A 128 2.05 -10.57 9.22
N TYR A 129 3.24 -10.04 8.92
CA TYR A 129 4.23 -9.73 9.96
C TYR A 129 3.99 -8.39 10.69
N THR A 130 3.16 -7.51 10.13
CA THR A 130 2.73 -6.27 10.79
C THR A 130 1.40 -6.43 11.52
N GLU A 131 0.71 -7.57 11.33
CA GLU A 131 -0.65 -7.82 11.81
C GLU A 131 -1.64 -6.73 11.34
N GLN A 132 -1.49 -6.27 10.10
CA GLN A 132 -2.34 -5.23 9.50
C GLN A 132 -3.25 -5.85 8.44
N GLU A 133 -4.49 -6.11 8.80
CA GLU A 133 -5.52 -6.56 7.85
C GLU A 133 -5.96 -5.40 6.93
N PRO A 134 -6.49 -5.67 5.73
CA PRO A 134 -6.91 -4.63 4.78
C PRO A 134 -7.84 -3.56 5.38
N GLU A 135 -8.83 -3.97 6.18
CA GLU A 135 -9.78 -3.01 6.78
C GLU A 135 -9.08 -2.07 7.78
N GLU A 136 -8.19 -2.59 8.64
CA GLU A 136 -7.40 -1.78 9.56
C GLU A 136 -6.56 -0.76 8.79
N PHE A 137 -5.87 -1.22 7.75
CA PHE A 137 -4.97 -0.39 6.96
C PHE A 137 -5.68 0.82 6.35
N THR A 138 -6.79 0.59 5.64
CA THR A 138 -7.57 1.68 5.04
C THR A 138 -8.19 2.60 6.09
N THR A 139 -8.73 2.05 7.18
CA THR A 139 -9.29 2.85 8.27
C THR A 139 -8.23 3.81 8.84
N VAL A 140 -7.01 3.33 9.06
CA VAL A 140 -5.91 4.14 9.59
C VAL A 140 -5.52 5.26 8.61
N ILE A 141 -5.48 4.97 7.30
CA ILE A 141 -5.19 5.98 6.27
C ILE A 141 -6.27 7.07 6.23
N ILE A 142 -7.55 6.69 6.26
CA ILE A 142 -8.66 7.64 6.28
C ILE A 142 -8.60 8.51 7.54
N ALA A 143 -8.34 7.91 8.71
CA ALA A 143 -8.20 8.66 9.95
C ALA A 143 -7.05 9.67 9.89
N ALA A 144 -5.92 9.28 9.31
CA ALA A 144 -4.77 10.17 9.12
C ALA A 144 -5.12 11.34 8.18
N ALA A 145 -5.85 11.08 7.08
CA ALA A 145 -6.33 12.11 6.17
C ALA A 145 -7.30 13.09 6.85
N ILE A 146 -8.25 12.58 7.62
CA ILE A 146 -9.15 13.42 8.42
C ILE A 146 -8.33 14.30 9.36
N LYS A 147 -7.40 13.71 10.13
CA LYS A 147 -6.57 14.41 11.13
C LYS A 147 -5.79 15.57 10.54
N GLU A 148 -5.17 15.37 9.37
CA GLU A 148 -4.34 16.39 8.71
C GLU A 148 -5.17 17.33 7.80
N GLY A 149 -6.48 17.12 7.69
CA GLY A 149 -7.35 17.94 6.84
C GLY A 149 -7.12 17.72 5.34
N TYR A 150 -6.58 16.56 4.96
CA TYR A 150 -6.41 16.18 3.56
C TYR A 150 -7.77 15.82 2.95
N THR A 151 -8.10 16.46 1.83
CA THR A 151 -9.28 16.16 0.99
C THR A 151 -8.85 15.67 -0.39
N GLY A 152 -9.67 14.85 -1.02
CA GLY A 152 -9.43 14.22 -2.31
C GLY A 152 -9.22 12.70 -2.22
N PRO A 153 -8.85 12.07 -3.34
CA PRO A 153 -8.69 10.63 -3.42
C PRO A 153 -7.55 10.13 -2.53
N LEU A 154 -7.79 8.98 -1.90
CA LEU A 154 -6.80 8.17 -1.19
C LEU A 154 -6.56 6.89 -2.00
N PHE A 155 -5.40 6.79 -2.65
CA PHE A 155 -5.05 5.59 -3.39
C PHE A 155 -4.45 4.55 -2.44
N VAL A 156 -5.28 3.57 -2.06
CA VAL A 156 -4.87 2.44 -1.21
C VAL A 156 -4.55 1.25 -2.10
N GLN A 157 -3.34 0.71 -1.96
CA GLN A 157 -2.83 -0.34 -2.84
C GLN A 157 -2.46 -1.63 -2.09
N GLY A 158 -2.82 -2.75 -2.72
CA GLY A 158 -2.33 -4.07 -2.34
C GLY A 158 -1.09 -4.40 -3.15
N ASP A 159 0.07 -4.24 -2.53
CA ASP A 159 1.37 -4.57 -3.15
C ASP A 159 1.58 -6.09 -3.16
N HIS A 160 2.27 -6.62 -4.17
CA HIS A 160 2.57 -8.05 -4.35
C HIS A 160 1.48 -8.97 -3.80
N PHE A 161 0.30 -8.98 -4.40
CA PHE A 161 -0.72 -10.01 -4.15
C PHE A 161 -0.25 -11.32 -4.79
N GLN A 162 0.84 -11.83 -4.24
CA GLN A 162 1.73 -12.78 -4.85
C GLN A 162 1.20 -14.20 -4.69
N VAL A 163 1.25 -14.98 -5.76
CA VAL A 163 1.06 -16.43 -5.70
C VAL A 163 2.38 -17.07 -5.26
N LYS A 164 2.38 -17.91 -4.22
CA LYS A 164 3.61 -18.56 -3.74
C LYS A 164 3.96 -19.77 -4.60
N ALA A 165 5.09 -19.72 -5.31
CA ALA A 165 5.58 -20.82 -6.15
C ALA A 165 5.61 -22.19 -5.42
N SER A 166 6.09 -22.22 -4.17
CA SER A 166 6.17 -23.46 -3.38
C SER A 166 4.81 -24.09 -3.08
N LYS A 167 3.78 -23.27 -2.85
CA LYS A 167 2.41 -23.74 -2.68
C LYS A 167 1.82 -24.14 -4.03
N PHE A 168 2.03 -23.34 -5.08
CA PHE A 168 1.55 -23.64 -6.41
C PHE A 168 2.08 -24.97 -6.95
N ALA A 169 3.35 -25.31 -6.69
CA ALA A 169 3.95 -26.57 -7.10
C ALA A 169 3.26 -27.82 -6.50
N THR A 170 2.60 -27.67 -5.34
CA THR A 170 1.94 -28.79 -4.63
C THR A 170 0.41 -28.74 -4.71
N ASP A 171 -0.15 -27.54 -4.87
CA ASP A 171 -1.59 -27.26 -4.89
C ASP A 171 -1.85 -25.95 -5.65
N PRO A 172 -1.86 -25.98 -7.00
CA PRO A 172 -2.03 -24.80 -7.84
C PRO A 172 -3.30 -24.02 -7.50
N GLU A 173 -4.43 -24.71 -7.43
CA GLU A 173 -5.74 -24.09 -7.19
C GLU A 173 -5.83 -23.51 -5.78
N GLY A 174 -5.26 -24.18 -4.78
CA GLY A 174 -5.15 -23.62 -3.43
C GLY A 174 -4.31 -22.34 -3.38
N ALA A 175 -3.17 -22.29 -4.09
CA ALA A 175 -2.32 -21.10 -4.14
C ALA A 175 -3.05 -19.90 -4.77
N ILE A 176 -3.79 -20.12 -5.86
CA ILE A 176 -4.61 -19.08 -6.50
C ILE A 176 -5.78 -18.67 -5.60
N LYS A 177 -6.44 -19.64 -4.95
CA LYS A 177 -7.54 -19.38 -4.03
C LYS A 177 -7.12 -18.47 -2.88
N GLU A 178 -5.93 -18.66 -2.31
CA GLU A 178 -5.43 -17.78 -1.23
C GLU A 178 -5.35 -16.31 -1.66
N VAL A 179 -4.90 -16.03 -2.89
CA VAL A 179 -4.83 -14.67 -3.44
C VAL A 179 -6.24 -14.13 -3.71
N LYS A 180 -7.11 -14.94 -4.35
CA LYS A 180 -8.52 -14.57 -4.60
C LYS A 180 -9.28 -14.25 -3.30
N ASP A 181 -9.05 -15.01 -2.24
CA ASP A 181 -9.67 -14.77 -0.93
C ASP A 181 -9.15 -13.48 -0.28
N LEU A 182 -7.87 -13.15 -0.45
CA LEU A 182 -7.34 -11.86 -0.03
C LEU A 182 -7.98 -10.70 -0.80
N ILE A 183 -8.10 -10.81 -2.13
CA ILE A 183 -8.76 -9.80 -2.98
C ILE A 183 -10.21 -9.56 -2.53
N ARG A 184 -10.95 -10.63 -2.22
CA ARG A 184 -12.33 -10.54 -1.69
C ARG A 184 -12.42 -9.80 -0.36
N LYS A 185 -11.36 -9.79 0.45
CA LYS A 185 -11.28 -8.99 1.68
C LYS A 185 -10.83 -7.56 1.39
N ALA A 186 -9.89 -7.37 0.47
CA ALA A 186 -9.24 -6.11 0.19
C ALA A 186 -10.16 -5.12 -0.55
N ILE A 187 -10.93 -5.59 -1.55
CA ILE A 187 -11.81 -4.71 -2.35
C ILE A 187 -12.87 -4.00 -1.48
N PRO A 188 -13.63 -4.69 -0.60
CA PRO A 188 -14.57 -4.02 0.31
C PRO A 188 -13.87 -3.12 1.34
N ALA A 189 -12.59 -3.35 1.61
CA ALA A 189 -11.77 -2.50 2.47
C ALA A 189 -11.25 -1.25 1.75
N GLY A 190 -11.46 -1.08 0.44
CA GLY A 190 -11.04 0.10 -0.33
C GLY A 190 -9.73 -0.05 -1.10
N PHE A 191 -9.19 -1.27 -1.22
CA PHE A 191 -8.01 -1.54 -2.05
C PHE A 191 -8.42 -1.56 -3.52
N TRP A 192 -8.47 -0.39 -4.13
CA TRP A 192 -8.85 -0.22 -5.54
C TRP A 192 -7.65 -0.01 -6.47
N ASN A 193 -6.48 -0.42 -5.98
CA ASN A 193 -5.23 -0.55 -6.70
C ASN A 193 -4.61 -1.87 -6.23
N ILE A 194 -4.40 -2.85 -7.11
CA ILE A 194 -3.94 -4.19 -6.72
C ILE A 194 -2.86 -4.67 -7.69
N ASP A 195 -1.72 -5.06 -7.14
CA ASP A 195 -0.60 -5.59 -7.92
C ASP A 195 -0.63 -7.11 -7.86
N ILE A 196 -1.07 -7.70 -8.97
CA ILE A 196 -1.17 -9.14 -9.15
C ILE A 196 0.22 -9.66 -9.50
N ASP A 197 0.80 -10.39 -8.55
CA ASP A 197 2.13 -10.97 -8.74
C ASP A 197 2.04 -12.49 -8.92
N THR A 198 2.05 -12.89 -10.18
CA THR A 198 2.18 -14.28 -10.62
C THR A 198 3.56 -14.56 -11.21
N SER A 199 4.52 -13.64 -11.03
CA SER A 199 5.85 -13.72 -11.64
C SER A 199 6.68 -14.89 -11.09
N THR A 200 6.43 -15.30 -9.84
CA THR A 200 7.09 -16.49 -9.24
C THR A 200 6.68 -17.81 -9.90
N LEU A 201 5.67 -17.80 -10.77
CA LEU A 201 5.23 -18.97 -11.53
C LEU A 201 5.97 -19.15 -12.85
N VAL A 202 6.87 -18.23 -13.21
CA VAL A 202 7.71 -18.33 -14.40
C VAL A 202 8.70 -19.48 -14.25
N THR A 203 8.79 -20.31 -15.29
CA THR A 203 9.77 -21.40 -15.35
C THR A 203 10.73 -21.14 -16.51
N LEU A 204 12.03 -21.33 -16.29
CA LEU A 204 13.08 -20.98 -17.29
C LEU A 204 13.51 -22.17 -18.15
N GLU A 205 12.97 -23.37 -17.91
CA GLU A 205 13.35 -24.58 -18.65
C GLU A 205 12.82 -24.63 -20.10
N PRO A 206 11.60 -24.14 -20.42
CA PRO A 206 11.11 -24.12 -21.79
C PRO A 206 11.94 -23.21 -22.72
N GLU A 207 11.96 -23.53 -24.02
CA GLU A 207 12.74 -22.77 -25.01
C GLU A 207 12.09 -21.43 -25.36
N SER A 208 10.76 -21.37 -25.38
CA SER A 208 10.02 -20.17 -25.80
C SER A 208 9.60 -19.31 -24.62
N LEU A 209 9.69 -17.98 -24.76
CA LEU A 209 9.26 -17.04 -23.73
C LEU A 209 7.75 -17.16 -23.42
N ASP A 210 6.94 -17.59 -24.39
CA ASP A 210 5.52 -17.88 -24.20
C ASP A 210 5.32 -19.02 -23.19
N GLU A 211 5.99 -20.15 -23.38
CA GLU A 211 5.92 -21.30 -22.47
C GLU A 211 6.49 -20.97 -21.09
N GLN A 212 7.57 -20.17 -21.02
CA GLN A 212 8.14 -19.71 -19.74
C GLN A 212 7.13 -18.85 -18.95
N GLN A 213 6.38 -17.98 -19.66
CA GLN A 213 5.42 -17.05 -19.06
C GLN A 213 4.02 -17.63 -18.90
N PHE A 214 3.77 -18.87 -19.36
CA PHE A 214 2.43 -19.47 -19.48
C PHE A 214 1.59 -19.30 -18.20
N HIS A 215 2.14 -19.73 -17.06
CA HIS A 215 1.43 -19.64 -15.79
C HIS A 215 1.33 -18.21 -15.25
N ASN A 216 2.28 -17.33 -15.58
CA ASN A 216 2.27 -15.93 -15.18
C ASN A 216 1.09 -15.20 -15.84
N TYR A 217 1.04 -15.14 -17.18
CA TYR A 217 -0.03 -14.39 -17.86
C TYR A 217 -1.41 -15.02 -17.66
N MET A 218 -1.50 -16.35 -17.64
CA MET A 218 -2.80 -17.04 -17.57
C MET A 218 -3.45 -16.83 -16.21
N ARG A 219 -2.68 -17.00 -15.12
CA ARG A 219 -3.20 -16.80 -13.76
C ARG A 219 -3.44 -15.32 -13.46
N SER A 220 -2.64 -14.41 -14.00
CA SER A 220 -2.90 -12.97 -13.90
C SER A 220 -4.24 -12.58 -14.56
N ALA A 221 -4.53 -13.10 -15.76
CA ALA A 221 -5.80 -12.86 -16.44
C ALA A 221 -7.00 -13.46 -15.68
N GLU A 222 -6.85 -14.67 -15.13
CA GLU A 222 -7.86 -15.30 -14.26
C GLU A 222 -8.18 -14.45 -13.02
N ILE A 223 -7.15 -13.90 -12.37
CA ILE A 223 -7.32 -13.03 -11.19
C ILE A 223 -7.91 -11.69 -11.61
N THR A 224 -7.50 -11.14 -12.75
CA THR A 224 -8.09 -9.91 -13.32
C THR A 224 -9.60 -10.08 -13.50
N ALA A 225 -10.05 -11.17 -14.11
CA ALA A 225 -11.48 -11.42 -14.32
C ALA A 225 -12.27 -11.40 -13.00
N LEU A 226 -11.74 -12.05 -11.94
CA LEU A 226 -12.35 -11.99 -10.61
C LEU A 226 -12.41 -10.54 -10.08
N VAL A 227 -11.34 -9.76 -10.23
CA VAL A 227 -11.35 -8.36 -9.76
C VAL A 227 -12.46 -7.59 -10.46
N ARG A 228 -12.61 -7.75 -11.79
CA ARG A 228 -13.69 -7.11 -12.58
C ARG A 228 -15.09 -7.50 -12.12
N GLU A 229 -15.29 -8.74 -11.64
CA GLU A 229 -16.55 -9.18 -11.04
C GLU A 229 -16.84 -8.53 -9.68
N LEU A 230 -15.80 -8.16 -8.93
CA LEU A 230 -15.90 -7.67 -7.55
C LEU A 230 -15.91 -6.14 -7.45
N GLU A 231 -15.70 -5.42 -8.55
CA GLU A 231 -15.54 -3.97 -8.51
C GLU A 231 -16.79 -3.28 -7.95
N PRO A 232 -16.63 -2.29 -7.08
CA PRO A 232 -17.74 -1.43 -6.72
C PRO A 232 -18.28 -0.69 -7.94
N ALA A 233 -19.59 -0.44 -7.97
CA ALA A 233 -20.21 0.31 -9.05
C ALA A 233 -19.55 1.69 -9.23
N GLY A 234 -19.17 2.01 -10.46
CA GLY A 234 -18.50 3.27 -10.80
C GLY A 234 -16.99 3.30 -10.54
N VAL A 235 -16.39 2.20 -10.05
CA VAL A 235 -14.95 2.08 -9.82
C VAL A 235 -14.35 1.08 -10.79
N THR A 236 -13.35 1.50 -11.55
CA THR A 236 -12.45 0.59 -12.29
C THR A 236 -11.16 0.47 -11.51
N ILE A 237 -10.93 -0.66 -10.87
CA ILE A 237 -9.76 -0.96 -10.05
C ILE A 237 -8.50 -0.96 -10.92
N SER A 238 -7.47 -0.25 -10.46
CA SER A 238 -6.15 -0.25 -11.10
C SER A 238 -5.47 -1.59 -10.84
N LEU A 239 -4.94 -2.23 -11.88
CA LEU A 239 -4.28 -3.53 -11.76
C LEU A 239 -2.85 -3.47 -12.30
N GLY A 240 -1.90 -3.85 -11.45
CA GLY A 240 -0.53 -4.16 -11.84
C GLY A 240 -0.37 -5.64 -12.19
N GLY A 241 0.44 -5.93 -13.21
CA GLY A 241 1.03 -7.26 -13.41
C GLY A 241 2.55 -7.18 -13.28
N GLU A 242 3.24 -8.32 -13.20
CA GLU A 242 4.68 -8.36 -12.97
C GLU A 242 5.39 -9.34 -13.91
N ILE A 243 6.55 -8.92 -14.42
CA ILE A 243 7.49 -9.78 -15.15
C ILE A 243 8.88 -9.75 -14.51
N GLY A 244 9.53 -10.92 -14.50
CA GLY A 244 10.87 -11.11 -13.92
C GLY A 244 10.82 -11.16 -12.39
N GLU A 245 11.26 -12.26 -11.79
CA GLU A 245 11.40 -12.33 -10.34
C GLU A 245 12.46 -11.33 -9.86
N VAL A 246 12.15 -10.61 -8.78
CA VAL A 246 13.02 -9.54 -8.31
C VAL A 246 14.38 -10.07 -7.84
N GLY A 247 15.48 -9.57 -8.44
CA GLY A 247 16.85 -9.87 -8.04
C GLY A 247 17.61 -10.89 -8.90
N GLU A 248 17.02 -11.35 -10.00
CA GLU A 248 17.71 -12.21 -10.98
C GLU A 248 18.34 -11.39 -12.13
N LYS A 249 17.95 -11.69 -13.37
CA LYS A 249 18.32 -10.96 -14.59
C LYS A 249 17.34 -9.81 -14.81
N ASN A 250 17.80 -8.77 -15.51
CA ASN A 250 16.91 -7.72 -15.98
C ASN A 250 15.83 -8.30 -16.90
N SER A 251 14.61 -7.81 -16.74
CA SER A 251 13.51 -8.10 -17.66
C SER A 251 13.83 -7.57 -19.07
N THR A 252 13.27 -8.21 -20.08
CA THR A 252 13.41 -7.82 -21.49
C THR A 252 12.08 -7.43 -22.12
N THR A 253 12.12 -6.63 -23.18
CA THR A 253 10.91 -6.29 -23.94
C THR A 253 10.25 -7.51 -24.56
N ASP A 254 11.03 -8.53 -24.94
CA ASP A 254 10.52 -9.77 -25.52
C ASP A 254 9.75 -10.60 -24.47
N GLU A 255 10.22 -10.64 -23.22
CA GLU A 255 9.49 -11.27 -22.10
C GLU A 255 8.19 -10.53 -21.78
N LEU A 256 8.21 -9.20 -21.88
CA LEU A 256 7.03 -8.36 -21.69
C LEU A 256 6.00 -8.57 -22.80
N ASP A 257 6.44 -8.70 -24.04
CA ASP A 257 5.59 -9.01 -25.19
C ASP A 257 4.93 -10.37 -25.04
N ALA A 258 5.72 -11.40 -24.71
CA ALA A 258 5.19 -12.74 -24.47
C ALA A 258 4.13 -12.74 -23.36
N TYR A 259 4.35 -11.98 -22.29
CA TYR A 259 3.38 -11.82 -21.21
C TYR A 259 2.11 -11.08 -21.66
N LEU A 260 2.21 -9.85 -22.17
CA LEU A 260 1.06 -8.99 -22.44
C LEU A 260 0.20 -9.46 -23.61
N VAL A 261 0.84 -9.96 -24.68
CA VAL A 261 0.10 -10.49 -25.84
C VAL A 261 -0.78 -11.65 -25.42
N ASN A 262 -0.25 -12.58 -24.61
CA ASN A 262 -1.00 -13.75 -24.20
C ASN A 262 -1.94 -13.48 -23.02
N TYR A 263 -1.57 -12.59 -22.10
CA TYR A 263 -2.47 -12.07 -21.07
C TYR A 263 -3.75 -11.52 -21.72
N ASN A 264 -3.63 -10.64 -22.72
CA ASN A 264 -4.77 -10.03 -23.41
C ASN A 264 -5.63 -11.08 -24.14
N LYS A 265 -5.01 -12.09 -24.77
CA LYS A 265 -5.75 -13.20 -25.40
C LYS A 265 -6.56 -13.99 -24.37
N ILE A 266 -5.97 -14.32 -23.21
CA ILE A 266 -6.65 -15.07 -22.16
C ILE A 266 -7.76 -14.23 -21.52
N LEU A 267 -7.50 -12.95 -21.21
CA LEU A 267 -8.50 -12.07 -20.61
C LEU A 267 -9.75 -11.95 -21.49
N ALA A 268 -9.58 -11.86 -22.81
CA ALA A 268 -10.69 -11.84 -23.77
C ALA A 268 -11.58 -13.10 -23.73
N THR A 269 -11.10 -14.22 -23.16
CA THR A 269 -11.93 -15.43 -22.98
C THR A 269 -12.90 -15.34 -21.80
N TYR A 270 -12.64 -14.43 -20.84
CA TYR A 270 -13.51 -14.19 -19.68
C TYR A 270 -14.63 -13.20 -19.97
N GLY A 271 -14.45 -12.31 -20.95
CA GLY A 271 -15.46 -11.35 -21.36
C GLY A 271 -14.94 -10.33 -22.36
N ASP A 272 -15.86 -9.74 -23.12
CA ASP A 272 -15.54 -8.67 -24.06
C ASP A 272 -15.23 -7.37 -23.31
N ASN A 273 -14.20 -6.65 -23.75
CA ASN A 273 -13.85 -5.30 -23.28
C ASN A 273 -13.59 -5.18 -21.77
N LEU A 274 -13.12 -6.25 -21.11
CA LEU A 274 -12.63 -6.14 -19.74
C LEU A 274 -11.40 -5.23 -19.68
N ALA A 275 -11.39 -4.29 -18.74
CA ALA A 275 -10.21 -3.47 -18.48
C ALA A 275 -9.04 -4.35 -18.00
N GLY A 276 -7.90 -4.24 -18.69
CA GLY A 276 -6.68 -4.98 -18.39
C GLY A 276 -5.81 -4.32 -17.32
N LEU A 277 -4.49 -4.53 -17.45
CA LEU A 277 -3.48 -3.99 -16.55
C LEU A 277 -3.23 -2.51 -16.86
N SER A 278 -3.23 -1.66 -15.83
CA SER A 278 -2.89 -0.24 -15.92
C SER A 278 -1.40 0.03 -15.76
N LYS A 279 -0.62 -0.94 -15.27
CA LYS A 279 0.83 -0.80 -15.04
C LYS A 279 1.51 -2.15 -15.01
N ILE A 280 2.83 -2.18 -15.24
CA ILE A 280 3.61 -3.42 -15.21
C ILE A 280 4.89 -3.26 -14.40
N SER A 281 5.06 -4.10 -13.37
CA SER A 281 6.29 -4.20 -12.58
C SER A 281 7.36 -4.99 -13.33
N VAL A 282 8.59 -4.49 -13.27
CA VAL A 282 9.74 -5.00 -14.02
C VAL A 282 11.00 -5.07 -13.16
N GLN A 283 11.93 -5.95 -13.55
CA GLN A 283 13.23 -6.10 -12.90
C GLN A 283 14.34 -5.39 -13.71
N THR A 284 15.11 -4.54 -13.03
CA THR A 284 16.11 -3.62 -13.61
C THR A 284 17.45 -3.61 -12.86
N GLY A 285 17.74 -4.68 -12.11
CA GLY A 285 18.96 -4.88 -11.32
C GLY A 285 18.81 -4.57 -9.83
N THR A 286 17.60 -4.30 -9.33
CA THR A 286 17.33 -3.98 -7.92
C THR A 286 16.87 -5.19 -7.11
N SER A 287 17.05 -5.09 -5.79
CA SER A 287 16.58 -6.10 -4.83
C SER A 287 15.86 -5.44 -3.67
N HIS A 288 14.77 -6.06 -3.19
CA HIS A 288 14.03 -5.56 -2.03
C HIS A 288 14.89 -5.42 -0.77
N GLY A 289 14.83 -4.23 -0.16
CA GLY A 289 15.47 -3.94 1.14
C GLY A 289 16.98 -3.65 1.11
N GLY A 290 17.59 -3.67 -0.08
CA GLY A 290 19.03 -3.47 -0.25
C GLY A 290 19.87 -4.64 0.26
N VAL A 291 21.17 -4.61 -0.06
CA VAL A 291 22.13 -5.65 0.38
C VAL A 291 22.96 -5.11 1.53
N VAL A 292 22.77 -5.64 2.73
CA VAL A 292 23.55 -5.25 3.92
C VAL A 292 24.94 -5.88 3.88
N LEU A 293 25.97 -5.06 3.96
CA LEU A 293 27.36 -5.47 4.06
C LEU A 293 27.70 -5.96 5.48
N PRO A 294 28.81 -6.70 5.68
CA PRO A 294 29.16 -7.24 7.01
C PRO A 294 29.29 -6.19 8.12
N ASP A 295 29.63 -4.95 7.75
CA ASP A 295 29.75 -3.79 8.65
C ASP A 295 28.41 -3.11 8.99
N GLY A 296 27.30 -3.59 8.41
CA GLY A 296 25.96 -3.03 8.61
C GLY A 296 25.57 -1.92 7.62
N SER A 297 26.49 -1.47 6.76
CA SER A 297 26.17 -0.51 5.69
C SER A 297 25.37 -1.15 4.56
N ILE A 298 24.69 -0.33 3.75
CA ILE A 298 23.95 -0.81 2.58
C ILE A 298 24.83 -0.68 1.34
N LYS A 299 24.94 -1.77 0.57
CA LYS A 299 25.65 -1.78 -0.71
C LYS A 299 24.92 -0.91 -1.72
N ASP A 300 25.67 -0.07 -2.44
CA ASP A 300 25.16 0.65 -3.60
C ASP A 300 24.68 -0.34 -4.67
N VAL A 301 23.44 -0.15 -5.12
CA VAL A 301 22.82 -0.90 -6.22
C VAL A 301 22.58 0.07 -7.37
N ALA A 302 22.87 -0.36 -8.58
CA ALA A 302 22.58 0.41 -9.78
C ALA A 302 21.25 -0.06 -10.38
N VAL A 303 20.39 0.90 -10.71
CA VAL A 303 19.21 0.67 -11.55
C VAL A 303 19.62 0.81 -13.00
N ASP A 304 19.20 -0.14 -13.83
CA ASP A 304 19.28 -0.01 -15.27
C ASP A 304 18.13 0.85 -15.81
N PHE A 305 18.35 2.17 -15.81
CA PHE A 305 17.38 3.15 -16.29
C PHE A 305 17.08 3.04 -17.79
N GLU A 306 17.99 2.47 -18.60
CA GLU A 306 17.74 2.28 -20.02
C GLU A 306 16.75 1.13 -20.23
N THR A 307 16.98 0.01 -19.53
CA THR A 307 16.03 -1.10 -19.50
C THR A 307 14.66 -0.64 -18.98
N LEU A 308 14.63 0.17 -17.91
CA LEU A 308 13.37 0.72 -17.38
C LEU A 308 12.63 1.57 -18.42
N ARG A 309 13.34 2.44 -19.15
CA ARG A 309 12.76 3.25 -20.23
C ARG A 309 12.17 2.37 -21.34
N ALA A 310 12.93 1.39 -21.81
CA ALA A 310 12.52 0.50 -22.88
C ALA A 310 11.27 -0.31 -22.50
N LEU A 311 11.25 -0.87 -21.29
CA LEU A 311 10.10 -1.61 -20.78
C LEU A 311 8.89 -0.72 -20.54
N GLY A 312 9.09 0.52 -20.04
CA GLY A 312 8.02 1.49 -19.89
C GLY A 312 7.35 1.86 -21.22
N ALA A 313 8.16 2.09 -22.26
CA ALA A 313 7.64 2.34 -23.61
C ALA A 313 6.89 1.12 -24.17
N GLN A 314 7.41 -0.09 -23.94
CA GLN A 314 6.77 -1.32 -24.40
C GLN A 314 5.45 -1.59 -23.65
N ALA A 315 5.40 -1.33 -22.34
CA ALA A 315 4.18 -1.43 -21.56
C ALA A 315 3.10 -0.46 -22.06
N ARG A 316 3.48 0.78 -22.44
CA ARG A 316 2.56 1.75 -23.06
C ARG A 316 2.09 1.32 -24.44
N PHE A 317 2.98 0.71 -25.25
CA PHE A 317 2.61 0.16 -26.57
C PHE A 317 1.49 -0.87 -26.47
N HIS A 318 1.47 -1.69 -25.41
CA HIS A 318 0.40 -2.65 -25.12
C HIS A 318 -0.82 -2.06 -24.37
N GLY A 319 -0.86 -0.75 -24.18
CA GLY A 319 -2.02 -0.03 -23.65
C GLY A 319 -2.04 0.18 -22.14
N SER A 320 -0.99 -0.18 -21.40
CA SER A 320 -0.87 0.19 -19.98
C SER A 320 -0.30 1.61 -19.80
N GLY A 321 -0.27 2.11 -18.56
CA GLY A 321 0.33 3.41 -18.24
C GLY A 321 1.86 3.45 -18.32
N GLY A 322 2.53 2.31 -18.13
CA GLY A 322 3.99 2.22 -18.11
C GLY A 322 4.54 1.22 -17.11
N ALA A 323 5.86 1.31 -16.88
CA ALA A 323 6.61 0.42 -16.01
C ALA A 323 6.65 0.90 -14.55
N VAL A 324 6.68 -0.04 -13.62
CA VAL A 324 6.77 0.16 -12.17
C VAL A 324 8.12 -0.35 -11.67
N GLN A 325 8.80 0.45 -10.84
CA GLN A 325 10.08 0.09 -10.23
C GLN A 325 9.91 -0.39 -8.79
N HIS A 326 10.36 -1.62 -8.52
CA HIS A 326 10.44 -2.18 -7.19
C HIS A 326 11.84 -2.01 -6.56
N GLY A 327 11.92 -2.12 -5.23
CA GLY A 327 13.21 -2.18 -4.52
C GLY A 327 14.06 -0.91 -4.58
N ALA A 328 13.43 0.27 -4.76
CA ALA A 328 14.14 1.54 -4.95
C ALA A 328 14.59 2.22 -3.63
N SER A 329 14.06 1.80 -2.48
CA SER A 329 14.16 2.59 -1.22
C SER A 329 15.57 2.75 -0.64
N THR A 330 16.55 1.97 -1.11
CA THR A 330 17.94 2.03 -0.65
C THR A 330 18.90 2.54 -1.73
N LEU A 331 18.37 3.11 -2.80
CA LEU A 331 19.18 3.76 -3.82
C LEU A 331 19.78 5.07 -3.28
N PRO A 332 20.94 5.48 -3.80
CA PRO A 332 21.47 6.82 -3.56
C PRO A 332 20.44 7.91 -3.89
N ALA A 333 20.37 8.94 -3.04
CA ALA A 333 19.38 10.01 -3.12
C ALA A 333 19.39 10.72 -4.49
N GLU A 334 20.57 10.88 -5.07
CA GLU A 334 20.79 11.51 -6.37
C GLU A 334 20.29 10.70 -7.56
N LEU A 335 19.73 9.50 -7.38
CA LEU A 335 19.19 8.72 -8.50
C LEU A 335 17.67 8.86 -8.67
N PHE A 336 16.94 9.39 -7.68
CA PHE A 336 15.48 9.41 -7.72
C PHE A 336 14.91 10.32 -8.82
N HIS A 337 15.58 11.43 -9.16
CA HIS A 337 15.16 12.30 -10.26
C HIS A 337 15.18 11.64 -11.64
N LYS A 338 15.91 10.52 -11.79
CA LYS A 338 15.96 9.80 -13.06
C LYS A 338 14.68 9.03 -13.37
N PHE A 339 13.89 8.66 -12.36
CA PHE A 339 12.65 7.89 -12.58
C PHE A 339 11.64 8.66 -13.45
N PRO A 340 11.33 9.94 -13.15
CA PRO A 340 10.54 10.78 -14.04
C PRO A 340 11.18 10.99 -15.43
N GLU A 341 12.50 11.21 -15.50
CA GLU A 341 13.23 11.44 -16.76
C GLU A 341 13.14 10.25 -17.72
N VAL A 342 13.01 9.03 -17.20
CA VAL A 342 12.84 7.81 -17.99
C VAL A 342 11.39 7.36 -18.10
N GLU A 343 10.44 8.22 -17.70
CA GLU A 343 9.00 7.96 -17.75
C GLU A 343 8.58 6.69 -16.99
N THR A 344 9.19 6.48 -15.82
CA THR A 344 8.73 5.48 -14.85
C THR A 344 7.38 5.91 -14.32
N LEU A 345 6.39 5.02 -14.37
CA LEU A 345 5.03 5.37 -13.94
C LEU A 345 4.92 5.45 -12.42
N GLU A 346 5.49 4.47 -11.73
CA GLU A 346 5.38 4.30 -10.28
C GLU A 346 6.66 3.70 -9.70
N ILE A 347 7.01 4.04 -8.45
CA ILE A 347 8.07 3.36 -7.69
C ILE A 347 7.59 2.94 -6.31
N HIS A 348 8.04 1.77 -5.83
CA HIS A 348 7.70 1.25 -4.51
C HIS A 348 8.77 1.58 -3.47
N LEU A 349 8.35 2.12 -2.32
CA LEU A 349 9.18 2.65 -1.25
C LEU A 349 8.77 2.07 0.11
N ALA A 350 9.68 1.36 0.77
CA ALA A 350 9.37 0.65 2.03
C ALA A 350 10.50 0.74 3.07
N THR A 351 11.66 0.15 2.75
CA THR A 351 12.71 -0.13 3.76
C THR A 351 13.39 1.12 4.26
N GLY A 352 13.56 2.14 3.40
CA GLY A 352 14.12 3.44 3.82
C GLY A 352 13.34 4.08 4.98
N PHE A 353 11.99 4.07 4.93
CA PHE A 353 11.15 4.63 6.00
C PHE A 353 11.34 3.90 7.33
N MET A 354 11.38 2.58 7.29
CA MET A 354 11.59 1.75 8.49
C MET A 354 13.00 1.97 9.07
N ASN A 355 14.00 2.13 8.21
CA ASN A 355 15.37 2.45 8.62
C ASN A 355 15.40 3.80 9.35
N ILE A 356 14.76 4.83 8.79
CA ILE A 356 14.65 6.14 9.45
C ILE A 356 14.10 6.03 10.86
N MET A 357 13.04 5.24 11.09
CA MET A 357 12.49 5.04 12.43
C MET A 357 13.48 4.36 13.38
N TYR A 358 13.96 3.17 13.02
CA TYR A 358 14.79 2.35 13.91
C TYR A 358 16.16 2.98 14.19
N ASP A 359 16.71 3.67 13.20
CA ASP A 359 18.05 4.24 13.24
C ASP A 359 18.02 5.71 13.75
N HIS A 360 16.83 6.24 14.09
CA HIS A 360 16.67 7.59 14.62
C HIS A 360 17.33 7.73 16.01
N PRO A 361 18.09 8.80 16.30
CA PRO A 361 18.76 8.99 17.59
C PRO A 361 17.84 9.03 18.81
N MET A 362 16.56 9.36 18.61
CA MET A 362 15.55 9.37 19.69
C MET A 362 14.77 8.06 19.82
N PHE A 363 14.99 7.06 18.96
CA PHE A 363 14.33 5.76 19.12
C PHE A 363 14.73 5.15 20.48
N PRO A 364 13.79 4.71 21.32
CA PRO A 364 14.12 4.31 22.70
C PRO A 364 15.06 3.09 22.73
N ALA A 365 16.24 3.27 23.33
CA ALA A 365 17.27 2.23 23.38
C ALA A 365 16.82 0.98 24.13
N ASP A 366 15.97 1.12 25.16
CA ASP A 366 15.39 0.00 25.90
C ASP A 366 14.39 -0.80 25.04
N LEU A 367 13.61 -0.12 24.20
CA LEU A 367 12.71 -0.76 23.23
C LEU A 367 13.53 -1.51 22.18
N MET A 368 14.58 -0.89 21.62
CA MET A 368 15.48 -1.56 20.68
C MET A 368 16.10 -2.83 21.29
N ALA A 369 16.63 -2.75 22.51
CA ALA A 369 17.22 -3.91 23.19
C ALA A 369 16.20 -5.03 23.50
N ARG A 370 14.90 -4.71 23.62
CA ARG A 370 13.83 -5.71 23.71
C ARG A 370 13.58 -6.36 22.36
N ILE A 371 13.49 -5.56 21.30
CA ILE A 371 13.29 -6.02 19.92
C ILE A 371 14.43 -6.95 19.48
N GLU A 372 15.69 -6.59 19.75
CA GLU A 372 16.86 -7.40 19.43
C GLU A 372 16.83 -8.77 20.13
N ARG A 373 16.52 -8.81 21.44
CA ARG A 373 16.36 -10.07 22.19
C ARG A 373 15.19 -10.91 21.68
N HIS A 374 14.11 -10.28 21.24
CA HIS A 374 13.00 -10.98 20.62
C HIS A 374 13.46 -11.63 19.31
N MET A 375 14.19 -10.92 18.46
CA MET A 375 14.71 -11.49 17.21
C MET A 375 15.65 -12.67 17.47
N ASP A 376 16.57 -12.56 18.42
CA ASP A 376 17.50 -13.64 18.76
C ASP A 376 16.83 -14.92 19.26
N THR A 377 15.57 -14.84 19.71
CA THR A 377 14.84 -15.98 20.26
C THR A 377 13.71 -16.47 19.35
N ALA A 378 12.80 -15.59 18.95
CA ALA A 378 11.61 -15.93 18.15
C ALA A 378 11.89 -16.08 16.64
N HIS A 379 13.02 -15.55 16.17
CA HIS A 379 13.42 -15.59 14.76
C HIS A 379 14.86 -16.08 14.58
N ALA A 380 15.36 -16.91 15.51
CA ALA A 380 16.72 -17.45 15.45
C ALA A 380 16.97 -18.28 14.18
N ASP A 381 15.92 -18.90 13.63
CA ASP A 381 15.91 -19.68 12.41
C ASP A 381 16.16 -18.84 11.13
N GLU A 382 15.90 -17.54 11.19
CA GLU A 382 16.21 -16.62 10.09
C GLU A 382 17.71 -16.33 9.95
N ARG A 383 18.51 -16.62 10.98
CA ARG A 383 19.95 -16.35 10.99
C ARG A 383 20.68 -17.35 10.11
N LYS A 384 21.28 -16.88 9.01
CA LYS A 384 22.15 -17.73 8.17
C LYS A 384 23.53 -17.88 8.81
N ALA A 385 24.20 -19.00 8.52
CA ALA A 385 25.52 -19.32 9.10
C ALA A 385 26.61 -18.25 8.85
N LYS A 386 26.45 -17.41 7.82
CA LYS A 386 27.40 -16.34 7.47
C LYS A 386 26.92 -14.94 7.87
N ASP A 387 25.72 -14.80 8.41
CA ASP A 387 25.21 -13.48 8.79
C ASP A 387 25.95 -12.97 10.03
N THR A 388 26.42 -11.73 9.97
CA THR A 388 26.81 -10.98 11.16
C THR A 388 25.58 -10.65 12.01
N GLN A 389 25.79 -10.28 13.27
CA GLN A 389 24.70 -9.84 14.15
C GLN A 389 23.92 -8.66 13.55
N ALA A 390 24.64 -7.68 12.98
CA ALA A 390 24.03 -6.52 12.34
C ALA A 390 23.20 -6.91 11.10
N GLN A 391 23.71 -7.82 10.26
CA GLN A 391 22.98 -8.32 9.10
C GLN A 391 21.70 -9.07 9.52
N PHE A 392 21.79 -9.89 10.57
CA PHE A 392 20.64 -10.59 11.12
C PHE A 392 19.56 -9.61 11.61
N TYR A 393 19.92 -8.66 12.48
CA TYR A 393 18.96 -7.69 13.00
C TYR A 393 18.34 -6.82 11.90
N TYR A 394 19.13 -6.32 10.95
CA TYR A 394 18.59 -5.52 9.85
C TYR A 394 17.56 -6.28 9.00
N LYS A 395 17.85 -7.54 8.64
CA LYS A 395 16.96 -8.35 7.79
C LYS A 395 15.69 -8.75 8.53
N THR A 396 15.81 -9.00 9.83
CA THR A 396 14.74 -9.58 10.66
C THR A 396 13.85 -8.53 11.32
N ARG A 397 14.30 -7.29 11.53
CA ARG A 397 13.55 -6.24 12.27
C ARG A 397 12.17 -5.89 11.72
N LYS A 398 11.89 -6.19 10.45
CA LYS A 398 10.53 -6.06 9.90
C LYS A 398 9.54 -7.05 10.52
N LYS A 399 10.00 -8.25 10.91
CA LYS A 399 9.15 -9.34 11.42
C LYS A 399 8.59 -9.09 12.82
N VAL A 400 9.16 -8.13 13.55
CA VAL A 400 8.75 -7.79 14.92
C VAL A 400 7.75 -6.63 14.96
N LEU A 401 7.40 -6.03 13.82
CA LEU A 401 6.56 -4.83 13.77
C LEU A 401 5.15 -5.08 14.35
N GLY A 402 4.54 -6.24 14.07
CA GLY A 402 3.28 -6.64 14.70
C GLY A 402 3.42 -6.83 16.21
N ALA A 403 4.42 -7.63 16.62
CA ALA A 403 4.66 -7.97 18.03
C ALA A 403 4.92 -6.76 18.94
N TYR A 404 5.47 -5.67 18.41
CA TYR A 404 5.74 -4.43 19.14
C TYR A 404 4.85 -3.26 18.70
N LYS A 405 3.76 -3.52 17.97
CA LYS A 405 2.85 -2.48 17.44
C LYS A 405 2.36 -1.54 18.55
N THR A 406 1.94 -2.11 19.68
CA THR A 406 1.42 -1.35 20.84
C THR A 406 2.49 -0.44 21.43
N GLU A 407 3.70 -0.94 21.66
CA GLU A 407 4.80 -0.13 22.20
C GLU A 407 5.24 0.98 21.24
N MET A 408 5.29 0.69 19.93
CA MET A 408 5.66 1.71 18.94
C MET A 408 4.61 2.83 18.87
N TRP A 409 3.32 2.50 18.81
CA TRP A 409 2.23 3.49 18.85
C TRP A 409 2.13 4.22 20.20
N GLY A 410 2.65 3.60 21.26
CA GLY A 410 2.70 4.13 22.62
C GLY A 410 3.99 4.87 22.97
N MET A 411 4.90 5.08 22.02
CA MET A 411 6.10 5.89 22.25
C MET A 411 5.73 7.31 22.72
N ASP A 412 6.61 7.89 23.54
CA ASP A 412 6.47 9.27 24.00
C ASP A 412 6.26 10.22 22.82
N GLU A 413 5.36 11.19 22.99
CA GLU A 413 4.97 12.09 21.91
C GLU A 413 6.13 12.96 21.42
N THR A 414 7.10 13.30 22.28
CA THR A 414 8.30 14.04 21.87
C THR A 414 9.18 13.19 20.96
N VAL A 415 9.36 11.91 21.31
CA VAL A 415 10.12 10.94 20.51
C VAL A 415 9.43 10.71 19.16
N LYS A 416 8.13 10.44 19.20
CA LYS A 416 7.30 10.21 18.01
C LYS A 416 7.34 11.42 17.08
N ALA A 417 7.16 12.63 17.60
CA ALA A 417 7.19 13.85 16.80
C ALA A 417 8.54 14.03 16.07
N ALA A 418 9.66 13.76 16.73
CA ALA A 418 10.98 13.88 16.10
C ALA A 418 11.20 12.85 14.96
N ILE A 419 10.80 11.59 15.18
CA ILE A 419 10.87 10.55 14.14
C ILE A 419 9.95 10.91 12.96
N MET A 420 8.72 11.34 13.25
CA MET A 420 7.75 11.71 12.22
C MET A 420 8.19 12.95 11.43
N GLN A 421 8.91 13.90 12.05
CA GLN A 421 9.51 15.01 11.32
C GLN A 421 10.57 14.52 10.31
N SER A 422 11.44 13.59 10.71
CA SER A 422 12.43 13.00 9.80
C SER A 422 11.78 12.26 8.63
N LEU A 423 10.67 11.56 8.88
CA LEU A 423 9.90 10.90 7.83
C LEU A 423 9.18 11.90 6.91
N GLU A 424 8.61 12.96 7.48
CA GLU A 424 7.98 14.04 6.71
C GLU A 424 8.98 14.70 5.75
N ASP A 425 10.18 15.02 6.24
CA ASP A 425 11.26 15.58 5.41
C ASP A 425 11.65 14.60 4.28
N GLN A 426 11.69 13.30 4.57
CA GLN A 426 11.93 12.26 3.57
C GLN A 426 10.81 12.18 2.53
N PHE A 427 9.55 12.32 2.92
CA PHE A 427 8.42 12.35 1.98
C PHE A 427 8.47 13.60 1.09
N VAL A 428 8.77 14.78 1.65
CA VAL A 428 8.99 16.00 0.86
C VAL A 428 10.12 15.78 -0.14
N PHE A 429 11.23 15.17 0.26
CA PHE A 429 12.32 14.81 -0.64
C PHE A 429 11.82 13.93 -1.81
N PHE A 430 11.11 12.84 -1.53
CA PHE A 430 10.62 11.94 -2.58
C PHE A 430 9.62 12.63 -3.51
N TYR A 431 8.70 13.43 -3.00
CA TYR A 431 7.72 14.13 -3.84
C TYR A 431 8.40 15.10 -4.81
N ASN A 432 9.46 15.80 -4.36
CA ASN A 432 10.27 16.66 -5.22
C ASN A 432 11.08 15.85 -6.24
N GLN A 433 11.79 14.81 -5.82
CA GLN A 433 12.64 14.04 -6.74
C GLN A 433 11.83 13.29 -7.79
N LEU A 434 10.62 12.85 -7.47
CA LEU A 434 9.76 12.10 -8.38
C LEU A 434 8.82 12.99 -9.20
N ASN A 435 8.98 14.32 -9.11
CA ASN A 435 8.08 15.30 -9.71
C ASN A 435 6.59 15.05 -9.39
N ALA A 436 6.31 14.49 -8.20
CA ALA A 436 4.95 14.21 -7.74
C ALA A 436 4.28 15.44 -7.07
N THR A 437 5.00 16.56 -6.96
CA THR A 437 4.50 17.85 -6.46
C THR A 437 3.55 18.52 -7.44
N ASN A 438 2.61 19.35 -6.95
CA ASN A 438 1.64 20.11 -7.76
C ASN A 438 0.82 19.22 -8.72
N THR A 439 0.42 18.04 -8.23
CA THR A 439 -0.34 17.05 -9.01
C THR A 439 -1.83 17.10 -8.73
N ALA A 440 -2.32 18.10 -7.99
CA ALA A 440 -3.74 18.26 -7.68
C ALA A 440 -4.60 18.45 -8.94
N ASP A 441 -4.19 19.32 -9.86
CA ASP A 441 -4.96 19.61 -11.07
C ASP A 441 -5.13 18.37 -11.95
N ILE A 442 -4.06 17.58 -12.09
CA ILE A 442 -4.13 16.39 -12.94
C ILE A 442 -4.97 15.30 -12.30
N VAL A 443 -4.82 15.08 -10.99
CA VAL A 443 -5.65 14.13 -10.25
C VAL A 443 -7.12 14.54 -10.31
N ALA A 444 -7.44 15.82 -10.14
CA ALA A 444 -8.81 16.33 -10.24
C ALA A 444 -9.40 16.19 -11.65
N LYS A 445 -8.57 16.29 -12.69
CA LYS A 445 -8.98 16.12 -14.09
C LYS A 445 -9.26 14.65 -14.44
N THR A 446 -8.50 13.70 -13.88
CA THR A 446 -8.56 12.29 -14.28
C THR A 446 -9.35 11.41 -13.32
N ILE A 447 -9.41 11.75 -12.03
CA ILE A 447 -9.99 10.89 -11.00
C ILE A 447 -11.32 11.48 -10.53
N THR A 448 -12.36 10.65 -10.55
CA THR A 448 -13.66 10.94 -9.92
C THR A 448 -13.86 9.97 -8.75
N PRO A 449 -13.64 10.40 -7.50
CA PRO A 449 -13.88 9.55 -6.34
C PRO A 449 -15.36 9.16 -6.23
N VAL A 450 -15.63 7.88 -6.00
CA VAL A 450 -16.99 7.36 -5.81
C VAL A 450 -17.32 7.32 -4.33
N GLU A 451 -18.48 7.88 -3.97
CA GLU A 451 -19.01 7.76 -2.61
C GLU A 451 -19.57 6.36 -2.37
N ILE A 452 -19.09 5.69 -1.32
CA ILE A 452 -19.54 4.35 -0.95
C ILE A 452 -19.83 4.31 0.54
N HIS A 453 -21.09 4.13 0.89
CA HIS A 453 -21.51 3.95 2.28
C HIS A 453 -21.51 2.48 2.68
N LYS A 454 -21.16 2.21 3.93
CA LYS A 454 -21.19 0.89 4.55
C LYS A 454 -22.33 0.80 5.56
N PRO A 455 -23.05 -0.34 5.64
CA PRO A 455 -24.03 -0.55 6.68
C PRO A 455 -23.34 -0.56 8.05
N ARG A 456 -24.00 0.02 9.06
CA ARG A 456 -23.46 -0.03 10.42
C ARG A 456 -23.38 -1.48 10.91
N PRO A 457 -22.27 -1.90 11.55
CA PRO A 457 -22.14 -3.26 12.04
C PRO A 457 -23.26 -3.61 13.03
N VAL A 458 -23.93 -4.75 12.80
CA VAL A 458 -25.10 -5.19 13.60
C VAL A 458 -24.78 -5.27 15.09
N SER A 459 -23.59 -5.76 15.44
CA SER A 459 -23.11 -5.86 16.82
C SER A 459 -23.00 -4.52 17.55
N THR A 460 -23.03 -3.41 16.82
CA THR A 460 -22.84 -2.06 17.38
C THR A 460 -24.15 -1.30 17.50
N LYS A 461 -25.28 -1.88 17.07
CA LYS A 461 -26.61 -1.27 17.12
C LYS A 461 -27.22 -1.44 18.52
N GLY A 462 -27.64 -0.34 19.12
CA GLY A 462 -28.38 -0.33 20.39
C GLY A 462 -29.88 -0.59 20.19
N ALA A 463 -30.57 -1.02 21.25
CA ALA A 463 -32.04 -1.12 21.22
C ALA A 463 -32.65 0.28 20.95
N GLY A 464 -33.35 0.42 19.82
CA GLY A 464 -33.95 1.69 19.37
C GLY A 464 -33.25 2.39 18.20
N ASP A 465 -32.01 2.00 17.87
CA ASP A 465 -31.26 2.56 16.73
C ASP A 465 -31.98 2.24 15.39
N ASP A 466 -32.59 1.06 15.24
CA ASP A 466 -33.35 0.66 14.05
C ASP A 466 -34.76 1.27 13.96
N LEU A 467 -35.22 1.94 15.02
CA LEU A 467 -36.54 2.59 15.09
C LEU A 467 -36.45 4.12 14.91
N GLY A 468 -35.26 4.68 14.73
CA GLY A 468 -35.04 6.13 14.71
C GLY A 468 -35.36 6.81 16.06
N LEU A 469 -35.31 6.04 17.15
CA LEU A 469 -35.72 6.47 18.50
C LEU A 469 -34.55 6.56 19.50
N ALA A 470 -33.31 6.38 19.05
CA ALA A 470 -32.13 6.47 19.90
C ALA A 470 -31.36 7.76 19.61
N ASP A 471 -31.70 8.79 20.39
CA ASP A 471 -31.01 10.05 20.73
C ASP A 471 -30.18 10.77 19.66
#